data_AF-A0A2P4T0M4-F1
#
_entry.id   AF-A0A2P4T0M4-F1
#
_cell.length_a   1.000
_cell.length_b   1.000
_cell.length_c   1.000
_cell.angle_alpha   90.00
_cell.angle_beta   90.00
_cell.angle_gamma   90.00
#
_symmetry.space_group_name_H-M   'P 1'
#
loop_
_entity.id
_entity.type
_entity.pdbx_description
1 polymer ?
#
loop_
_entity_poly.entity_id
_entity_poly.type
_entity_poly.pdbx_seq_one_letter_code
_entity_poly.pdbx_strand_id
1 'polypeptide(L)'
;KELPQIKTFSTLSPIPGFTKWLVGLLSSQTKELEKNELFTESERQELSQITGDCTTETLKKLLNNNEWVRSEKLVNALHSPLMRLCAWYLYGEKHRGYALNPVANFHLQNGSVLWRINWMADTSPRGIAAACGMMVNYRYFLEDTASNSAAYLGTKAIKASEQVLSLVSQFQQNSKL
;
A
#
# COMPACT_ATOMS: atom_id res chain seq x y z
N LYS A 1 36.18 -1.98 -1.13
CA LYS A 1 34.93 -1.95 -0.34
C LYS A 1 35.30 -1.52 1.07
N GLU A 2 34.72 -0.43 1.59
CA GLU A 2 35.07 0.12 2.90
C GLU A 2 34.54 -0.70 4.08
N LEU A 3 33.39 -1.37 3.93
CA LEU A 3 32.71 -2.12 5.00
C LEU A 3 32.33 -3.54 4.53
N PRO A 4 33.27 -4.51 4.52
CA PRO A 4 33.06 -5.86 3.97
C PRO A 4 32.04 -6.72 4.74
N GLN A 5 31.75 -6.37 5.99
CA GLN A 5 30.79 -7.04 6.86
C GLN A 5 29.33 -6.67 6.59
N ILE A 6 29.06 -5.58 5.86
CA ILE A 6 27.69 -5.18 5.51
C ILE A 6 27.19 -6.07 4.38
N LYS A 7 26.21 -6.91 4.70
CA LYS A 7 25.61 -7.89 3.79
C LYS A 7 24.14 -7.64 3.48
N THR A 8 23.48 -6.76 4.24
CA THR A 8 22.04 -6.49 4.08
C THR A 8 21.83 -5.10 3.53
N PHE A 9 21.09 -5.01 2.43
CA PHE A 9 20.80 -3.78 1.73
C PHE A 9 19.29 -3.66 1.55
N SER A 10 18.71 -2.56 2.03
CA SER A 10 17.29 -2.27 1.87
C SER A 10 17.10 -0.76 1.87
N THR A 11 16.08 -0.30 1.17
CA THR A 11 15.61 1.09 1.31
C THR A 11 14.53 1.19 2.38
N LEU A 12 14.22 2.43 2.77
CA LEU A 12 12.95 2.80 3.39
C LEU A 12 12.37 3.92 2.51
N SER A 13 11.43 3.56 1.64
CA SER A 13 10.98 4.40 0.54
C SER A 13 9.53 4.90 0.76
N PRO A 14 9.20 6.13 0.35
CA PRO A 14 7.83 6.65 0.40
C PRO A 14 6.95 5.99 -0.66
N ILE A 15 5.62 6.12 -0.49
CA ILE A 15 4.61 5.56 -1.40
C ILE A 15 3.76 6.69 -2.00
N PRO A 16 4.34 7.58 -2.82
CA PRO A 16 3.64 8.76 -3.31
C PRO A 16 2.43 8.37 -4.16
N GLY A 17 1.30 9.02 -3.91
CA GLY A 17 0.07 8.85 -4.70
C GLY A 17 -0.89 7.79 -4.16
N PHE A 18 -0.54 7.06 -3.09
CA PHE A 18 -1.42 6.06 -2.49
C PHE A 18 -2.72 6.69 -1.96
N THR A 19 -2.64 7.74 -1.13
CA THR A 19 -3.86 8.37 -0.57
C THR A 19 -4.77 8.91 -1.69
N LYS A 20 -4.17 9.52 -2.73
CA LYS A 20 -4.92 10.01 -3.90
C LYS A 20 -5.62 8.88 -4.65
N TRP A 21 -4.94 7.75 -4.85
CA TRP A 21 -5.51 6.56 -5.48
C TRP A 21 -6.69 6.03 -4.64
N LEU A 22 -6.52 5.90 -3.33
CA LEU A 22 -7.55 5.42 -2.42
C LEU A 22 -8.80 6.33 -2.43
N VAL A 23 -8.62 7.65 -2.29
CA VAL A 23 -9.72 8.62 -2.34
C VAL A 23 -10.41 8.60 -3.72
N GLY A 24 -9.64 8.37 -4.80
CA GLY A 24 -10.18 8.17 -6.14
C GLY A 24 -11.10 6.96 -6.23
N LEU A 25 -10.69 5.81 -5.70
CA LEU A 25 -11.50 4.59 -5.66
C LEU A 25 -12.77 4.75 -4.81
N LEU A 26 -12.64 5.40 -3.65
CA LEU A 26 -13.81 5.73 -2.82
C LEU A 26 -14.81 6.62 -3.58
N SER A 27 -14.33 7.43 -4.52
CA SER A 27 -15.17 8.35 -5.31
C SER A 27 -15.85 7.69 -6.51
N SER A 28 -15.26 6.66 -7.09
CA SER A 28 -15.88 5.89 -8.17
C SER A 28 -16.93 4.91 -7.66
N GLN A 29 -16.76 4.34 -6.47
CA GLN A 29 -17.74 3.42 -5.86
C GLN A 29 -19.10 4.02 -5.59
N THR A 30 -19.17 5.34 -5.39
CA THR A 30 -20.45 6.03 -5.21
C THR A 30 -21.30 6.05 -6.50
N LYS A 31 -20.71 5.73 -7.65
CA LYS A 31 -21.36 5.79 -8.98
C LYS A 31 -21.70 4.42 -9.56
N GLU A 32 -20.96 3.37 -9.22
CA GLU A 32 -21.22 2.00 -9.67
C GLU A 32 -21.56 1.13 -8.46
N LEU A 33 -22.86 0.96 -8.22
CA LEU A 33 -23.40 0.01 -7.26
C LEU A 33 -22.97 -1.42 -7.66
N GLU A 34 -22.42 -2.16 -6.68
CA GLU A 34 -22.49 -3.63 -6.52
C GLU A 34 -21.23 -4.53 -6.61
N LYS A 35 -19.99 -4.11 -6.91
CA LYS A 35 -18.87 -5.11 -6.96
C LYS A 35 -17.54 -4.82 -6.28
N ASN A 36 -17.27 -3.58 -5.90
CA ASN A 36 -15.94 -3.21 -5.41
C ASN A 36 -15.97 -2.82 -3.93
N GLU A 37 -16.08 -3.78 -3.02
CA GLU A 37 -15.97 -3.48 -1.59
C GLU A 37 -14.49 -3.39 -1.18
N LEU A 38 -13.98 -2.18 -0.85
CA LEU A 38 -12.59 -2.00 -0.36
C LEU A 38 -12.46 -2.44 1.10
N PHE A 39 -13.54 -2.25 1.86
CA PHE A 39 -13.68 -2.59 3.26
C PHE A 39 -14.67 -3.75 3.37
N THR A 40 -14.40 -4.70 4.25
CA THR A 40 -15.34 -5.75 4.63
C THR A 40 -16.51 -5.18 5.43
N GLU A 41 -17.59 -5.95 5.57
CA GLU A 41 -18.73 -5.55 6.38
C GLU A 41 -18.37 -5.27 7.85
N SER A 42 -17.51 -6.10 8.44
CA SER A 42 -17.04 -5.89 9.83
C SER A 42 -16.21 -4.62 9.97
N GLU A 43 -15.34 -4.32 9.01
CA GLU A 43 -14.54 -3.08 9.01
C GLU A 43 -15.45 -1.85 8.85
N ARG A 44 -16.49 -1.92 8.01
CA ARG A 44 -17.47 -0.83 7.87
C ARG A 44 -18.23 -0.58 9.18
N GLN A 45 -18.68 -1.65 9.84
CA GLN A 45 -19.37 -1.57 11.12
C GLN A 45 -18.47 -0.96 12.20
N GLU A 46 -17.23 -1.41 12.34
CA GLU A 46 -16.27 -0.84 13.29
C GLU A 46 -16.02 0.65 13.00
N LEU A 47 -15.79 1.01 11.74
CA LEU A 47 -15.57 2.40 11.34
C LEU A 47 -16.79 3.27 11.69
N SER A 48 -18.00 2.80 11.37
CA SER A 48 -19.24 3.52 11.67
C SER A 48 -19.48 3.75 13.16
N GLN A 49 -19.09 2.80 14.02
CA GLN A 49 -19.18 2.95 15.47
C GLN A 49 -18.21 4.01 16.00
N ILE A 50 -17.05 4.17 15.36
CA ILE A 50 -16.03 5.14 15.76
C ILE A 50 -16.36 6.54 15.23
N THR A 51 -16.79 6.66 13.97
CA THR A 51 -17.06 7.95 13.31
C THR A 51 -18.46 8.47 13.55
N GLY A 52 -19.40 7.63 14.00
CA GLY A 52 -20.82 7.95 14.14
C GLY A 52 -21.58 8.01 12.80
N ASP A 53 -20.89 7.79 11.68
CA ASP A 53 -21.46 7.76 10.33
C ASP A 53 -20.64 6.83 9.40
N CYS A 54 -21.34 5.93 8.69
CA CYS A 54 -20.77 4.89 7.82
C CYS A 54 -20.54 5.36 6.37
N THR A 55 -20.66 6.66 6.08
CA THR A 55 -20.54 7.11 4.69
C THR A 55 -19.09 7.08 4.21
N THR A 56 -18.89 6.55 3.00
CA THR A 56 -17.66 6.68 2.21
C THR A 56 -17.19 8.14 2.11
N GLU A 57 -18.12 9.10 2.19
CA GLU A 57 -17.83 10.54 2.26
C GLU A 57 -17.11 10.97 3.54
N THR A 58 -17.51 10.45 4.70
CA THR A 58 -16.83 10.74 5.97
C THR A 58 -15.39 10.24 5.94
N LEU A 59 -15.16 9.01 5.46
CA LEU A 59 -13.81 8.48 5.32
C LEU A 59 -12.96 9.29 4.33
N LYS A 60 -13.51 9.70 3.18
CA LYS A 60 -12.81 10.58 2.23
C LYS A 60 -12.39 11.89 2.87
N LYS A 61 -13.29 12.54 3.61
CA LYS A 61 -13.00 13.81 4.29
C LYS A 61 -11.87 13.64 5.29
N LEU A 62 -11.94 12.59 6.11
CA LEU A 62 -10.92 12.27 7.11
C LEU A 62 -9.55 11.97 6.48
N LEU A 63 -9.51 11.21 5.38
CA LEU A 63 -8.26 10.93 4.66
C LEU A 63 -7.66 12.18 4.00
N ASN A 64 -8.50 13.09 3.49
CA ASN A 64 -8.04 14.32 2.81
C ASN A 64 -7.53 15.39 3.78
N ASN A 65 -8.10 15.49 4.98
CA ASN A 65 -7.70 16.49 5.98
C ASN A 65 -6.72 15.94 7.03
N ASN A 66 -6.33 14.66 6.93
CA ASN A 66 -5.45 13.95 7.85
C ASN A 66 -5.98 13.85 9.30
N GLU A 67 -7.22 14.24 9.59
CA GLU A 67 -7.74 14.29 10.97
C GLU A 67 -7.89 12.89 11.60
N TRP A 68 -7.95 11.84 10.78
CA TRP A 68 -8.09 10.47 11.26
C TRP A 68 -6.97 10.04 12.21
N VAL A 69 -5.76 10.60 12.06
CA VAL A 69 -4.60 10.28 12.90
C VAL A 69 -4.72 10.78 14.34
N ARG A 70 -5.67 11.69 14.62
CA ARG A 70 -5.90 12.22 15.97
C ARG A 70 -6.66 11.24 16.87
N SER A 71 -7.35 10.26 16.29
CA SER A 71 -8.12 9.26 17.02
C SER A 71 -7.38 7.93 17.00
N GLU A 72 -6.83 7.51 18.14
CA GLU A 72 -6.13 6.23 18.27
C GLU A 72 -7.04 5.03 17.88
N LYS A 73 -8.32 5.10 18.24
CA LYS A 73 -9.32 4.09 17.83
C LYS A 73 -9.40 3.97 16.31
N LEU A 74 -9.44 5.11 15.63
CA LEU A 74 -9.55 5.14 14.16
C LEU A 74 -8.24 4.70 13.48
N VAL A 75 -7.08 5.08 14.04
CA VAL A 75 -5.77 4.59 13.57
C VAL A 75 -5.70 3.08 13.66
N ASN A 76 -6.16 2.48 14.76
CA ASN A 76 -6.16 1.03 14.94
C ASN A 76 -7.14 0.33 14.00
N ALA A 77 -8.37 0.84 13.85
CA ALA A 77 -9.36 0.29 12.94
C ALA A 77 -8.92 0.37 11.47
N LEU A 78 -8.21 1.42 11.07
CA LEU A 78 -7.72 1.61 9.70
C LEU A 78 -6.44 0.84 9.38
N HIS A 79 -5.71 0.34 10.38
CA HIS A 79 -4.43 -0.35 10.19
C HIS A 79 -4.54 -1.53 9.21
N SER A 80 -5.40 -2.50 9.51
CA SER A 80 -5.58 -3.71 8.70
C SER A 80 -6.04 -3.39 7.25
N PRO A 81 -7.13 -2.65 7.03
CA PRO A 81 -7.59 -2.37 5.67
C PRO A 81 -6.59 -1.53 4.87
N LEU A 82 -5.94 -0.52 5.46
CA LEU A 82 -4.98 0.31 4.72
C LEU A 82 -3.71 -0.46 4.36
N MET A 83 -3.21 -1.34 5.24
CA MET A 83 -2.09 -2.22 4.91
C MET A 83 -2.42 -3.16 3.74
N ARG A 84 -3.63 -3.76 3.76
CA ARG A 84 -4.14 -4.63 2.68
C ARG A 84 -4.27 -3.87 1.35
N LEU A 85 -4.87 -2.68 1.38
CA LEU A 85 -5.03 -1.83 0.21
C LEU A 85 -3.69 -1.31 -0.33
N CYS A 86 -2.74 -0.99 0.54
CA CYS A 86 -1.40 -0.57 0.15
C CYS A 86 -0.63 -1.71 -0.54
N ALA A 87 -0.75 -2.94 -0.04
CA ALA A 87 -0.17 -4.11 -0.68
C ALA A 87 -0.71 -4.30 -2.09
N TRP A 88 -2.02 -4.18 -2.28
CA TRP A 88 -2.63 -4.23 -3.62
C TRP A 88 -2.18 -3.07 -4.52
N TYR A 89 -2.10 -1.85 -4.01
CA TYR A 89 -1.61 -0.70 -4.77
C TYR A 89 -0.17 -0.87 -5.28
N LEU A 90 0.71 -1.48 -4.48
CA LEU A 90 2.11 -1.71 -4.85
C LEU A 90 2.28 -2.94 -5.75
N TYR A 91 1.55 -4.03 -5.46
CA TYR A 91 1.75 -5.34 -6.09
C TYR A 91 0.73 -5.67 -7.18
N GLY A 92 -0.53 -5.28 -7.02
CA GLY A 92 -1.66 -5.62 -7.90
C GLY A 92 -1.90 -4.57 -8.98
N GLU A 93 -1.97 -3.29 -8.62
CA GLU A 93 -2.21 -2.19 -9.56
C GLU A 93 -1.07 -2.03 -10.59
N LYS A 94 -1.45 -1.78 -11.85
CA LYS A 94 -0.50 -1.68 -12.98
C LYS A 94 -0.76 -0.48 -13.87
N HIS A 95 0.31 0.03 -14.46
CA HIS A 95 0.27 0.94 -15.61
C HIS A 95 1.09 0.34 -16.76
N ARG A 96 0.43 0.02 -17.88
CA ARG A 96 1.02 -0.70 -19.04
C ARG A 96 1.69 -2.04 -18.66
N GLY A 97 1.19 -2.66 -17.59
CA GLY A 97 1.71 -3.92 -17.05
C GLY A 97 2.90 -3.78 -16.08
N TYR A 98 3.40 -2.56 -15.83
CA TYR A 98 4.40 -2.29 -14.78
C TYR A 98 3.72 -1.77 -13.51
N ALA A 99 4.42 -1.81 -12.36
CA ALA A 99 3.89 -1.27 -11.11
C ALA A 99 3.39 0.18 -11.29
N LEU A 100 2.18 0.47 -10.79
CA LEU A 100 1.56 1.78 -10.92
C LEU A 100 2.37 2.87 -10.18
N ASN A 101 2.88 2.54 -9.00
CA ASN A 101 3.67 3.47 -8.19
C ASN A 101 5.06 3.68 -8.80
N PRO A 102 5.49 4.94 -9.04
CA PRO A 102 6.77 5.22 -9.72
C PRO A 102 7.99 4.81 -8.89
N VAL A 103 7.92 4.91 -7.55
CA VAL A 103 9.02 4.51 -6.65
C VAL A 103 9.15 2.99 -6.62
N ALA A 104 8.02 2.28 -6.58
CA ALA A 104 7.99 0.83 -6.74
C ALA A 104 8.61 0.41 -8.07
N ASN A 105 8.16 1.02 -9.16
CA ASN A 105 8.68 0.72 -10.49
C ASN A 105 10.20 0.91 -10.56
N PHE A 106 10.75 2.01 -10.02
CA PHE A 106 12.19 2.25 -9.98
C PHE A 106 12.96 1.14 -9.24
N HIS A 107 12.54 0.78 -8.02
CA HIS A 107 13.26 -0.24 -7.25
C HIS A 107 13.12 -1.65 -7.84
N LEU A 108 11.97 -1.97 -8.43
CA LEU A 108 11.71 -3.25 -9.09
C LEU A 108 12.51 -3.40 -10.39
N GLN A 109 12.65 -2.32 -11.18
CA GLN A 109 13.58 -2.30 -12.34
C GLN A 109 15.02 -2.61 -11.93
N ASN A 110 15.43 -2.18 -10.74
CA ASN A 110 16.76 -2.46 -10.19
C ASN A 110 16.87 -3.83 -9.50
N GLY A 111 15.84 -4.69 -9.59
CA GLY A 111 15.88 -6.06 -9.09
C GLY A 111 15.68 -6.22 -7.58
N SER A 112 15.10 -5.22 -6.91
CA SER A 112 14.72 -5.35 -5.51
C SER A 112 13.53 -6.31 -5.32
N VAL A 113 13.38 -6.78 -4.09
CA VAL A 113 12.19 -7.47 -3.61
C VAL A 113 11.30 -6.47 -2.88
N LEU A 114 10.00 -6.47 -3.20
CA LEU A 114 8.99 -5.75 -2.42
C LEU A 114 8.87 -6.42 -1.05
N TRP A 115 9.62 -5.91 -0.06
CA TRP A 115 10.00 -6.69 1.11
C TRP A 115 9.09 -6.50 2.31
N ARG A 116 8.76 -5.26 2.67
CA ARG A 116 7.91 -5.02 3.84
C ARG A 116 7.19 -3.69 3.75
N ILE A 117 5.89 -3.69 3.97
CA ILE A 117 5.10 -2.47 4.18
C ILE A 117 5.13 -2.16 5.68
N ASN A 118 5.37 -0.89 6.03
CA ASN A 118 5.51 -0.44 7.40
C ASN A 118 4.40 0.56 7.72
N TRP A 119 3.57 0.24 8.70
CA TRP A 119 2.54 1.13 9.22
C TRP A 119 3.15 2.28 10.02
N MET A 120 2.60 3.49 9.87
CA MET A 120 3.02 4.70 10.61
C MET A 120 4.54 4.93 10.62
N ALA A 121 5.20 4.63 9.51
CA ALA A 121 6.64 4.82 9.34
C ALA A 121 7.05 6.27 9.07
N ASP A 122 6.15 7.07 8.48
CA ASP A 122 6.31 8.52 8.32
C ASP A 122 5.07 9.26 8.81
N THR A 123 5.08 9.66 10.08
CA THR A 123 3.98 10.39 10.72
C THR A 123 4.04 11.90 10.49
N SER A 124 4.96 12.38 9.63
CA SER A 124 4.95 13.78 9.23
C SER A 124 3.66 14.12 8.48
N PRO A 125 3.22 15.39 8.49
CA PRO A 125 2.03 15.80 7.72
C PRO A 125 2.11 15.40 6.24
N ARG A 126 3.31 15.40 5.67
CA ARG A 126 3.56 14.96 4.29
C ARG A 126 3.41 13.45 4.12
N GLY A 127 3.94 12.65 5.04
CA GLY A 127 3.84 11.19 5.01
C GLY A 127 2.40 10.71 5.16
N ILE A 128 1.66 11.28 6.11
CA ILE A 128 0.23 11.02 6.29
C ILE A 128 -0.55 11.38 5.03
N ALA A 129 -0.35 12.59 4.48
CA ALA A 129 -1.06 13.03 3.28
C ALA A 129 -0.75 12.17 2.03
N ALA A 130 0.51 11.74 1.85
CA ALA A 130 0.93 11.03 0.65
C ALA A 130 0.53 9.55 0.64
N ALA A 131 0.64 8.88 1.79
CA ALA A 131 0.55 7.43 1.89
C ALA A 131 -0.09 6.92 3.20
N CYS A 132 -0.89 7.75 3.89
CA CYS A 132 -1.45 7.41 5.19
C CYS A 132 -0.37 7.00 6.22
N GLY A 133 0.82 7.59 6.10
CA GLY A 133 1.96 7.33 6.98
C GLY A 133 2.73 6.04 6.67
N MET A 134 2.34 5.30 5.63
CA MET A 134 3.02 4.06 5.26
C MET A 134 4.29 4.33 4.43
N MET A 135 5.33 3.56 4.74
CA MET A 135 6.54 3.45 3.92
C MET A 135 6.83 1.99 3.62
N VAL A 136 7.67 1.74 2.61
CA VAL A 136 7.97 0.40 2.13
C VAL A 136 9.46 0.15 2.07
N ASN A 137 9.86 -1.06 2.47
CA ASN A 137 11.21 -1.54 2.28
C ASN A 137 11.32 -2.27 0.94
N TYR A 138 12.24 -1.82 0.09
CA TYR A 138 12.69 -2.57 -1.08
C TYR A 138 14.05 -3.19 -0.74
N ARG A 139 14.09 -4.52 -0.58
CA ARG A 139 15.29 -5.23 -0.16
C ARG A 139 16.07 -5.71 -1.39
N TYR A 140 17.37 -5.47 -1.38
CA TYR A 140 18.29 -5.91 -2.43
C TYR A 140 19.07 -7.13 -1.94
N PHE A 141 18.76 -8.28 -2.50
CA PHE A 141 19.57 -9.50 -2.39
C PHE A 141 20.55 -9.47 -3.56
N LEU A 142 21.83 -9.21 -3.28
CA LEU A 142 22.81 -8.85 -4.32
C LEU A 142 22.92 -9.96 -5.39
N GLU A 143 22.89 -11.20 -4.94
CA GLU A 143 22.89 -12.42 -5.73
C GLU A 143 21.69 -12.53 -6.70
N ASP A 144 20.53 -11.99 -6.35
CA ASP A 144 19.28 -12.15 -7.11
C ASP A 144 18.90 -10.91 -7.94
N THR A 145 19.63 -9.79 -7.81
CA THR A 145 19.25 -8.50 -8.43
C THR A 145 19.08 -8.61 -9.95
N ALA A 146 20.03 -9.25 -10.64
CA ALA A 146 19.99 -9.39 -12.09
C ALA A 146 18.78 -10.25 -12.55
N SER A 147 18.54 -11.38 -11.88
CA SER A 147 17.40 -12.25 -12.20
C SER A 147 16.06 -11.58 -11.90
N ASN A 148 15.95 -10.88 -10.77
CA ASN A 148 14.73 -10.16 -10.39
C ASN A 148 14.44 -9.01 -11.37
N SER A 149 15.47 -8.25 -11.77
CA SER A 149 15.35 -7.17 -12.76
C SER A 149 14.88 -7.70 -14.11
N ALA A 150 15.50 -8.79 -14.61
CA ALA A 150 15.10 -9.43 -15.85
C ALA A 150 13.66 -9.96 -15.79
N ALA A 151 13.25 -10.57 -14.67
CA ALA A 151 11.89 -11.04 -14.48
C ALA A 151 10.87 -9.88 -14.51
N TYR A 152 11.17 -8.76 -13.84
CA TYR A 152 10.31 -7.58 -13.81
C TYR A 152 10.20 -6.89 -15.18
N LEU A 153 11.31 -6.73 -15.91
CA LEU A 153 11.32 -6.09 -17.22
C LEU A 153 10.74 -6.96 -18.34
N GLY A 154 11.06 -8.26 -18.34
CA GLY A 154 10.64 -9.19 -19.39
C GLY A 154 9.24 -9.75 -19.16
N THR A 155 8.98 -10.26 -17.97
CA THR A 155 7.73 -10.99 -17.64
C THR A 155 6.77 -10.19 -16.78
N LYS A 156 7.14 -8.98 -16.34
CA LYS A 156 6.35 -8.11 -15.44
C LYS A 156 6.09 -8.74 -14.06
N ALA A 157 6.90 -9.73 -13.70
CA ALA A 157 6.80 -10.43 -12.42
C ALA A 157 7.44 -9.61 -11.30
N ILE A 158 6.72 -9.47 -10.18
CA ILE A 158 7.21 -8.78 -8.98
C ILE A 158 7.58 -9.83 -7.93
N LYS A 159 8.84 -9.85 -7.49
CA LYS A 159 9.25 -10.64 -6.32
C LYS A 159 8.82 -9.88 -5.05
N ALA A 160 8.06 -10.54 -4.17
CA ALA A 160 7.56 -9.97 -2.93
C ALA A 160 7.75 -10.94 -1.75
N SER A 161 7.77 -10.40 -0.53
CA SER A 161 7.85 -11.21 0.69
C SER A 161 6.51 -11.85 1.06
N GLU A 162 6.54 -12.81 1.98
CA GLU A 162 5.33 -13.43 2.54
C GLU A 162 4.37 -12.42 3.19
N GLN A 163 4.90 -11.40 3.87
CA GLN A 163 4.06 -10.35 4.48
C GLN A 163 3.22 -9.64 3.41
N VAL A 164 3.85 -9.26 2.29
CA VAL A 164 3.18 -8.57 1.20
C VAL A 164 2.21 -9.51 0.48
N LEU A 165 2.64 -10.72 0.16
CA LEU A 165 1.79 -11.71 -0.52
C LEU A 165 0.58 -12.11 0.31
N SER A 166 0.71 -12.20 1.64
CA SER A 166 -0.40 -12.45 2.56
C SER A 166 -1.44 -11.32 2.48
N LEU A 167 -1.00 -10.06 2.53
CA LEU A 167 -1.88 -8.89 2.40
C LEU A 167 -2.56 -8.82 1.02
N VAL A 168 -1.83 -9.16 -0.05
CA VAL A 168 -2.40 -9.26 -1.41
C VAL A 168 -3.46 -10.37 -1.49
N SER A 169 -3.20 -11.52 -0.88
CA SER A 169 -4.16 -12.62 -0.83
C SER A 169 -5.43 -12.22 -0.08
N GLN A 170 -5.30 -11.53 1.07
CA GLN A 170 -6.44 -10.99 1.80
C GLN A 170 -7.23 -9.98 0.94
N PHE A 171 -6.54 -9.15 0.15
CA PHE A 171 -7.21 -8.25 -0.79
C PHE A 171 -8.03 -9.03 -1.83
N GLN A 172 -7.45 -10.04 -2.47
CA GLN A 172 -8.11 -10.84 -3.50
C GLN A 172 -9.31 -11.65 -2.97
N GLN A 173 -9.30 -12.03 -1.68
CA GLN A 173 -10.43 -12.70 -1.04
C GLN A 173 -11.61 -11.75 -0.82
N ASN A 174 -11.32 -10.49 -0.48
CA ASN A 174 -12.31 -9.52 0.00
C ASN A 174 -12.77 -8.52 -1.07
N SER A 175 -12.02 -8.38 -2.17
CA SER A 175 -12.25 -7.35 -3.19
C SER A 175 -12.01 -7.91 -4.59
N LYS A 176 -12.92 -7.59 -5.53
CA LYS A 176 -12.80 -7.90 -6.96
C LYS A 176 -12.63 -6.60 -7.76
N LEU A 177 -11.54 -5.86 -7.53
CA LEU A 177 -11.16 -4.73 -8.40
C LEU A 177 -10.73 -5.22 -9.79
#